data_AF-B1KN72-F1
#
_entry.id   AF-B1KN72-F1
#
_cell.length_a   1.000
_cell.length_b   1.000
_cell.length_c   1.000
_cell.angle_alpha   90.00
_cell.angle_beta   90.00
_cell.angle_gamma   90.00
#
_symmetry.space_group_name_H-M   'P 1'
#
loop_
_entity.id
_entity.type
_entity.pdbx_description
1 polymer ?
#
loop_
_entity_poly.entity_id
_entity_poly.type
_entity_poly.pdbx_seq_one_letter_code
_entity_poly.pdbx_strand_id
1 'polypeptide(L)' 'MSNEQDDYIEVKVHRDGVTTTTAKKAVKQKVKMVVSGHDIQPGAKKILRENGIKFYENVDASDFDTDSEVE' A
#
# COMPACT_ATOMS: atom_id res chain seq x y z
N MET A 1 -7.46 11.57 29.90
CA MET A 1 -7.53 10.23 29.30
C MET A 1 -6.99 10.37 27.89
N SER A 2 -5.72 10.05 27.69
CA SER A 2 -5.09 10.15 26.38
C SER A 2 -5.61 8.97 25.54
N ASN A 3 -6.48 9.25 24.57
CA ASN A 3 -6.81 8.28 23.53
C ASN A 3 -5.58 8.21 22.62
N GLU A 4 -4.62 7.37 23.01
CA GLU A 4 -3.61 6.83 22.09
C GLU A 4 -4.37 5.93 21.12
N GLN A 5 -5.04 6.56 20.14
CA GLN A 5 -5.33 5.87 18.89
C GLN A 5 -3.97 5.59 18.29
N ASP A 6 -3.46 4.38 18.52
CA ASP A 6 -2.36 3.83 17.75
C ASP A 6 -2.61 4.17 16.28
N ASP A 7 -1.77 5.04 15.71
CA ASP A 7 -1.84 5.48 14.31
C ASP A 7 -1.43 4.29 13.41
N TYR A 8 -2.27 3.27 13.33
CA TYR A 8 -2.07 2.14 12.45
C TYR A 8 -2.25 2.60 11.00
N ILE A 9 -1.16 2.55 10.25
CA ILE A 9 -1.18 2.78 8.81
C ILE A 9 -1.51 1.44 8.15
N GLU A 10 -2.72 1.30 7.60
CA GLU A 10 -3.04 0.14 6.77
C GLU A 10 -2.17 0.20 5.51
N VAL A 11 -1.26 -0.76 5.37
CA VAL A 11 -0.40 -0.96 4.19
C VAL A 11 -0.93 -2.16 3.42
N LYS A 12 -1.21 -1.99 2.12
CA LYS A 12 -1.58 -3.11 1.25
C LYS A 12 -0.46 -3.47 0.31
N VAL A 13 0.02 -4.71 0.45
CA VAL A 13 1.02 -5.31 -0.42
C VAL A 13 0.32 -6.10 -1.52
N HIS A 14 0.62 -5.78 -2.77
CA HIS A 14 0.11 -6.47 -3.95
C HIS A 14 1.26 -7.07 -4.75
N ARG A 15 1.32 -8.40 -4.82
CA ARG A 15 2.38 -9.11 -5.56
C ARG A 15 2.23 -8.93 -7.07
N ASP A 16 1.00 -8.97 -7.60
CA ASP A 16 0.73 -9.05 -9.06
C ASP A 16 0.55 -7.69 -9.78
N GLY A 17 0.89 -6.58 -9.12
CA GLY A 17 0.65 -5.24 -9.65
C GLY A 17 -0.67 -4.62 -9.18
N VAL A 18 -0.83 -3.31 -9.39
CA VAL A 18 -2.00 -2.55 -8.92
C VAL A 18 -2.77 -1.97 -10.08
N THR A 19 -4.03 -2.38 -10.19
CA THR A 19 -4.99 -1.89 -11.19
C THR A 19 -5.83 -0.73 -10.66
N THR A 20 -6.56 -0.07 -11.56
CA THR A 20 -7.51 1.00 -11.20
C THR A 20 -8.58 0.52 -10.21
N THR A 21 -9.05 -0.72 -10.33
CA THR A 21 -10.01 -1.34 -9.40
C THR A 21 -9.42 -1.46 -8.01
N THR A 22 -8.16 -1.90 -7.90
CA THR A 22 -7.44 -2.01 -6.63
C THR A 22 -7.24 -0.64 -5.98
N ALA A 23 -6.81 0.37 -6.76
CA ALA A 23 -6.66 1.74 -6.25
C ALA A 23 -7.98 2.31 -5.70
N LYS A 24 -9.11 2.09 -6.39
CA LYS A 24 -10.44 2.50 -5.90
C LYS A 24 -10.81 1.83 -4.57
N LYS A 25 -10.44 0.56 -4.37
CA LYS A 25 -10.65 -0.15 -3.10
C LYS A 25 -9.79 0.43 -1.99
N ALA A 26 -8.51 0.70 -2.28
CA ALA A 26 -7.59 1.33 -1.32
C ALA A 26 -8.12 2.68 -0.82
N VAL A 27 -8.66 3.52 -1.72
CA VAL A 27 -9.32 4.78 -1.35
C VAL A 27 -10.52 4.54 -0.43
N LYS A 28 -11.42 3.61 -0.77
CA LYS A 28 -12.60 3.29 0.07
C LYS A 28 -12.21 2.80 1.46
N GLN A 29 -11.10 2.08 1.56
CA GLN A 29 -10.56 1.56 2.81
C GLN A 29 -9.72 2.60 3.57
N LYS A 30 -9.57 3.83 3.04
CA LYS A 30 -8.74 4.89 3.63
C LYS A 30 -7.28 4.48 3.83
N VAL A 31 -6.79 3.56 2.99
CA VAL A 31 -5.40 3.14 2.95
C VAL A 31 -4.51 4.36 2.71
N LYS A 32 -3.40 4.45 3.46
CA LYS A 32 -2.45 5.56 3.34
C LYS A 32 -1.25 5.20 2.46
N MET A 33 -0.98 3.90 2.31
CA MET A 33 0.15 3.41 1.54
C MET A 33 -0.17 2.13 0.79
N VAL A 34 0.20 2.08 -0.49
CA VAL A 34 0.11 0.89 -1.35
C VAL A 34 1.50 0.49 -1.78
N VAL A 35 1.87 -0.77 -1.59
CA VAL A 35 3.15 -1.29 -2.05
C VAL A 35 2.88 -2.41 -3.05
N SER A 36 3.57 -2.37 -4.19
CA SER A 36 3.37 -3.29 -5.30
C SER A 36 4.68 -3.94 -5.70
N GLY A 37 4.67 -5.27 -5.81
CA GLY A 37 5.82 -6.05 -6.30
C GLY A 37 6.03 -5.97 -7.81
N HIS A 38 5.03 -5.46 -8.52
CA HIS A 38 5.08 -5.17 -9.95
C HIS A 38 4.59 -3.75 -10.25
N ASP A 39 4.56 -3.39 -11.53
CA ASP A 39 4.09 -2.11 -12.00
C ASP A 39 2.67 -1.75 -11.51
N ILE A 40 2.50 -0.47 -11.22
CA ILE A 40 1.18 0.12 -10.95
C ILE A 40 0.67 0.77 -12.24
N GLN A 41 -0.55 0.42 -12.65
CA GLN A 41 -1.12 0.97 -13.89
C GLN A 41 -1.21 2.51 -13.83
N PRO A 42 -1.00 3.23 -14.94
CA PRO A 42 -1.05 4.70 -14.96
C PRO A 42 -2.35 5.28 -14.39
N GLY A 43 -3.49 4.66 -14.71
CA GLY A 43 -4.78 5.06 -14.16
C GLY A 43 -4.89 4.83 -12.65
N ALA A 44 -4.23 3.79 -12.11
CA ALA A 44 -4.18 3.53 -10.68
C ALA A 44 -3.29 4.56 -9.97
N LYS A 45 -2.12 4.88 -10.52
CA LYS A 45 -1.22 5.94 -10.00
C LYS A 45 -1.95 7.27 -9.87
N LYS A 46 -2.73 7.65 -10.89
CA LYS A 46 -3.53 8.88 -10.87
C LYS A 46 -4.49 8.92 -9.68
N ILE A 47 -5.27 7.85 -9.49
CA ILE A 47 -6.23 7.72 -8.38
C ILE A 47 -5.52 7.82 -7.03
N LEU A 48 -4.40 7.11 -6.86
CA LEU A 48 -3.64 7.13 -5.60
C LEU A 48 -3.10 8.54 -5.28
N ARG A 49 -2.51 9.23 -6.27
CA ARG A 49 -2.00 10.61 -6.11
C ARG A 49 -3.11 11.59 -5.75
N GLU A 50 -4.23 11.55 -6.47
CA GLU A 50 -5.38 12.44 -6.22
C GLU A 50 -5.97 12.28 -4.83
N ASN A 51 -5.81 11.10 -4.21
CA ASN A 51 -6.31 10.80 -2.87
C ASN A 51 -5.20 10.85 -1.78
N GLY A 52 -4.01 11.35 -2.12
CA GLY A 52 -2.90 11.49 -1.16
C GLY A 52 -2.35 10.16 -0.63
N ILE A 53 -2.55 9.06 -1.37
CA ILE A 53 -2.06 7.74 -1.00
C ILE A 53 -0.63 7.59 -1.53
N LYS A 54 0.33 7.31 -0.65
CA LYS A 54 1.71 7.01 -1.06
C LYS A 54 1.76 5.65 -1.73
N PHE A 55 2.59 5.49 -2.75
CA PHE A 55 2.78 4.19 -3.37
C PHE A 55 4.20 3.94 -3.82
N TYR A 56 4.57 2.66 -3.80
CA TYR A 56 5.83 2.13 -4.25
C TYR A 56 5.55 0.95 -5.18
N GLU A 57 6.33 0.84 -6.25
CA GLU A 57 6.17 -0.18 -7.29
C GLU A 57 7.49 -0.89 -7.54
N ASN A 58 7.42 -2.12 -8.05
CA ASN A 58 8.59 -2.99 -8.29
C ASN A 58 9.44 -3.20 -7.03
N VAL A 59 8.78 -3.29 -5.86
CA VAL A 59 9.45 -3.62 -4.60
C VAL A 59 9.63 -5.14 -4.53
N ASP A 60 10.84 -5.62 -4.24
CA ASP A 60 11.13 -7.04 -4.26
C ASP A 60 10.29 -7.78 -3.19
N ALA A 61 9.79 -8.97 -3.54
CA ALA A 61 9.03 -9.81 -2.62
C ALA A 61 9.82 -10.12 -1.34
N SER A 62 11.15 -10.25 -1.47
CA SER A 62 12.08 -10.51 -0.36
C SER A 62 12.20 -9.36 0.64
N ASP A 63 11.83 -8.14 0.26
CA ASP A 63 11.73 -7.01 1.21
C ASP A 63 10.48 -7.09 2.10
N PHE A 64 9.51 -7.98 1.80
CA PHE A 64 8.28 -8.15 2.57
C PHE A 64 8.27 -9.40 3.46
N ASP A 65 9.26 -10.28 3.34
CA ASP A 65 9.41 -11.41 4.26
C ASP A 65 9.91 -10.86 5.60
N THR A 66 8.98 -10.32 6.38
CA THR A 66 9.18 -10.05 7.81
C THR A 66 9.16 -11.34 8.64
N ASP A 67 9.78 -12.41 8.16
CA ASP A 67 10.34 -13.45 9.04
C ASP A 67 11.70 -12.92 9.54
N SER A 68 11.67 -11.76 10.20
CA SER A 68 12.72 -11.41 11.13
C SER A 68 12.36 -12.05 12.46
N GLU A 69 12.64 -13.36 12.57
CA GLU A 69 12.98 -13.93 13.86
C GLU A 69 14.21 -13.16 14.36
N VAL A 70 13.95 -12.20 15.24
CA VAL A 70 14.99 -11.62 16.10
C VAL A 70 15.43 -12.72 17.06
N GLU A 71 16.57 -13.36 16.75
CA GLU A 71 17.40 -14.05 17.76
C GLU A 71 18.07 -13.04 18.70
#